data_AF-A0A2U1DNN0-F1
#
_entry.id   AF-A0A2U1DNN0-F1
#
_cell.length_a   1.000
_cell.length_b   1.000
_cell.length_c   1.000
_cell.angle_alpha   90.00
_cell.angle_beta   90.00
_cell.angle_gamma   90.00
#
_symmetry.space_group_name_H-M   'P 1'
#
loop_
_entity.id
_entity.type
_entity.pdbx_description
1 polymer ?
#
loop_
_entity_poly.entity_id
_entity_poly.type
_entity_poly.pdbx_seq_one_letter_code
_entity_poly.pdbx_strand_id
1 'polypeptide(L)'
;MKRSMQGFTLVEVSVILLALGLILPGAIVFWQLSERQRVTTVQVDVQQQTRDALVGYLHSNYRLPCPAADTAGVESCTEGGGLRQVGFVPWRTLGLPRPEAGALRYGVYREPSATPHEDRDLASAVDRMNPLRVRTPNPKPQNQDAPNGKAPPIPSVSTVQLGMTQSGNDAAPLNTACNAADSPPCPLGVARAVNLVDVCLALNTANDALVAPAGRLGAKMLGTRRSIAFALVAPGMLDADGDGKAFDGANATASSADPTFEAPGTVATSIYDDSVVAPSHAELFGELHCGAALSAISHAHFNAATGAFVMERALYDYRDQLFVAVKLAEANEAAAFAGVAGAAAGVLSAAKEMVSATADTTMSAGARAVQIGLAAAGIVAAAVGAGLSVVTTGLATAALIEAKQVHSDFATRTTAMTELAISINNNTLKADAIGY
;
A
#
# COMPACT_ATOMS: atom_id res chain seq x y z
N MET A 1 -64.09 62.63 -30.26
CA MET A 1 -64.46 61.26 -29.86
C MET A 1 -64.26 61.13 -28.34
N LYS A 2 -65.34 61.20 -27.54
CA LYS A 2 -65.27 60.97 -26.09
C LYS A 2 -65.51 59.48 -25.83
N ARG A 3 -64.49 58.74 -25.39
CA ARG A 3 -64.66 57.38 -24.87
C ARG A 3 -65.41 57.48 -23.55
N SER A 4 -66.59 56.88 -23.44
CA SER A 4 -67.25 56.66 -22.16
C SER A 4 -66.45 55.63 -21.37
N MET A 5 -66.07 55.98 -20.15
CA MET A 5 -65.55 55.00 -19.20
C MET A 5 -66.75 54.20 -18.69
N GLN A 6 -66.90 52.96 -19.16
CA GLN A 6 -67.83 52.01 -18.58
C GLN A 6 -67.27 51.60 -17.21
N GLY A 7 -68.03 51.88 -16.15
CA GLY A 7 -67.69 51.44 -14.80
C GLY A 7 -67.83 49.93 -14.67
N PHE A 8 -66.99 49.32 -13.84
CA PHE A 8 -66.98 47.88 -13.59
C PHE A 8 -68.29 47.40 -12.98
N THR A 9 -68.80 46.28 -13.47
CA THR A 9 -70.01 45.65 -12.90
C THR A 9 -69.65 44.89 -11.62
N LEU A 10 -70.60 44.82 -10.68
CA LEU A 10 -70.40 44.14 -9.38
C LEU A 10 -70.07 42.65 -9.54
N VAL A 11 -70.54 42.04 -10.63
CA VAL A 11 -70.25 40.65 -11.02
C VAL A 11 -68.83 40.49 -11.56
N GLU A 12 -68.33 41.47 -12.31
CA GLU A 12 -66.97 41.44 -12.86
C GLU A 12 -65.92 41.55 -11.76
N VAL A 13 -66.17 42.40 -10.76
CA VAL A 13 -65.29 42.52 -9.58
C VAL A 13 -65.31 41.24 -8.73
N SER A 14 -66.46 40.58 -8.55
CA SER A 14 -66.55 39.36 -7.74
C SER A 14 -65.84 38.17 -8.38
N VAL A 15 -65.90 38.02 -9.71
CA VAL A 15 -65.18 36.96 -10.44
C VAL A 15 -63.66 37.18 -10.38
N ILE A 16 -63.20 38.43 -10.50
CA ILE A 16 -61.77 38.75 -10.38
C ILE A 16 -61.26 38.45 -8.97
N LEU A 17 -62.02 38.77 -7.92
CA LEU A 17 -61.64 38.48 -6.54
C LEU A 17 -61.62 36.96 -6.25
N LEU A 18 -62.56 36.18 -6.82
CA LEU A 18 -62.54 34.72 -6.74
C LEU A 18 -61.30 34.13 -7.42
N ALA A 19 -60.98 34.61 -8.62
CA ALA A 19 -59.81 34.16 -9.36
C ALA A 19 -58.51 34.50 -8.61
N LEU A 20 -58.39 35.71 -8.08
CA LEU A 20 -57.23 36.13 -7.27
C LEU A 20 -57.13 35.34 -5.97
N GLY A 21 -58.26 35.05 -5.31
CA GLY A 21 -58.31 34.23 -4.10
C GLY A 21 -57.84 32.78 -4.32
N LEU A 22 -57.98 32.24 -5.53
CA LEU A 22 -57.48 30.91 -5.90
C LEU A 22 -56.03 30.93 -6.39
N ILE A 23 -55.60 31.98 -7.09
CA ILE A 23 -54.25 32.07 -7.68
C ILE A 23 -53.19 32.43 -6.64
N LEU A 24 -53.49 33.35 -5.73
CA LEU A 24 -52.51 33.84 -4.74
C LEU A 24 -51.95 32.74 -3.81
N PRO A 25 -52.77 31.81 -3.26
CA PRO A 25 -52.25 30.71 -2.45
C PRO A 25 -51.33 29.78 -3.25
N GLY A 26 -51.67 29.48 -4.50
CA GLY A 26 -50.86 28.64 -5.38
C GLY A 26 -49.50 29.28 -5.70
N ALA A 27 -49.47 30.59 -5.95
CA ALA A 27 -48.23 31.32 -6.17
C ALA A 27 -47.29 31.30 -4.96
N ILE A 28 -47.84 31.44 -3.73
CA ILE A 28 -47.04 31.39 -2.49
C ILE A 28 -46.43 30.00 -2.28
N VAL A 29 -47.23 28.94 -2.44
CA VAL A 29 -46.75 27.56 -2.29
C VAL A 29 -45.68 27.24 -3.34
N PHE A 30 -45.90 27.66 -4.59
CA PHE A 30 -44.91 27.48 -5.67
C PHE A 30 -43.61 28.23 -5.38
N TRP A 31 -43.68 29.48 -4.89
CA TRP A 31 -42.50 30.28 -4.56
C TRP A 31 -41.69 29.65 -3.41
N GLN A 32 -42.38 29.19 -2.36
CA GLN A 32 -41.75 28.46 -1.25
C GLN A 32 -41.11 27.14 -1.70
N LEU A 33 -41.76 26.40 -2.61
CA LEU A 33 -41.22 25.16 -3.16
C LEU A 33 -39.98 25.41 -4.02
N SER A 34 -40.00 26.48 -4.83
CA SER A 34 -38.87 26.87 -5.69
C SER A 34 -37.63 27.27 -4.87
N GLU A 35 -37.80 28.06 -3.80
CA GLU A 35 -36.66 28.47 -2.97
C GLU A 35 -36.09 27.28 -2.20
N ARG A 36 -36.97 26.37 -1.71
CA ARG A 36 -36.56 25.10 -1.10
C ARG A 36 -35.67 24.29 -2.04
N GLN A 37 -36.10 24.09 -3.28
CA GLN A 37 -35.31 23.34 -4.26
C GLN A 37 -33.94 23.98 -4.53
N ARG A 38 -33.87 25.32 -4.61
CA ARG A 38 -32.62 26.03 -4.89
C ARG A 38 -31.59 25.91 -3.77
N VAL A 39 -32.01 25.99 -2.51
CA VAL A 39 -31.09 25.85 -1.37
C VAL A 39 -30.59 24.42 -1.25
N THR A 40 -31.48 23.43 -1.41
CA THR A 40 -31.08 22.01 -1.39
C THR A 40 -30.05 21.67 -2.47
N THR A 41 -30.20 22.20 -3.69
CA THR A 41 -29.21 21.93 -4.76
C THR A 41 -27.84 22.53 -4.46
N VAL A 42 -27.78 23.75 -3.92
CA VAL A 42 -26.51 24.38 -3.53
C VAL A 42 -25.83 23.59 -2.41
N GLN A 43 -26.58 23.11 -1.42
CA GLN A 43 -26.02 22.32 -0.33
C GLN A 43 -25.46 20.98 -0.79
N VAL A 44 -26.20 20.27 -1.65
CA VAL A 44 -25.73 19.01 -2.23
C VAL A 44 -24.47 19.24 -3.07
N ASP A 45 -24.41 20.32 -3.86
CA ASP A 45 -23.23 20.70 -4.63
C ASP A 45 -22.00 20.96 -3.74
N VAL A 46 -22.16 21.76 -2.68
CA VAL A 46 -21.07 22.05 -1.73
C VAL A 46 -20.63 20.80 -0.98
N GLN A 47 -21.57 19.93 -0.59
CA GLN A 47 -21.27 18.66 0.08
C GLN A 47 -20.48 17.72 -0.84
N GLN A 48 -20.89 17.59 -2.10
CA GLN A 48 -20.21 16.76 -3.08
C GLN A 48 -18.82 17.31 -3.43
N GLN A 49 -18.70 18.62 -3.68
CA GLN A 49 -17.41 19.28 -3.91
C GLN A 49 -16.44 19.08 -2.73
N THR A 50 -16.97 19.14 -1.49
CA THR A 50 -16.17 18.93 -0.28
C THR A 50 -15.72 17.47 -0.16
N ARG A 51 -16.59 16.49 -0.47
CA ARG A 51 -16.21 15.07 -0.52
C ARG A 51 -15.06 14.85 -1.51
N ASP A 52 -15.19 15.38 -2.72
CA ASP A 52 -14.17 15.21 -3.76
C ASP A 52 -12.84 15.85 -3.36
N ALA A 53 -12.89 17.02 -2.70
CA ALA A 53 -11.69 17.67 -2.14
C ALA A 53 -11.06 16.86 -1.00
N LEU A 54 -11.84 16.21 -0.13
CA LEU A 54 -11.33 15.32 0.91
C LEU A 54 -10.61 14.10 0.32
N VAL A 55 -11.20 13.47 -0.69
CA VAL A 55 -10.60 12.31 -1.39
C VAL A 55 -9.34 12.75 -2.13
N GLY A 56 -9.36 13.91 -2.82
CA GLY A 56 -8.17 14.47 -3.48
C GLY A 56 -7.05 14.86 -2.49
N TYR A 57 -7.39 15.40 -1.32
CA TYR A 57 -6.44 15.68 -0.26
C TYR A 57 -5.79 14.38 0.25
N LEU A 58 -6.60 13.33 0.43
CA LEU A 58 -6.10 12.02 0.83
C LEU A 58 -5.16 11.40 -0.20
N HIS A 59 -5.44 11.55 -1.50
CA HIS A 59 -4.53 11.10 -2.55
C HIS A 59 -3.17 11.82 -2.54
N SER A 60 -3.14 13.10 -2.17
CA SER A 60 -1.92 13.93 -2.21
C SER A 60 -1.12 13.91 -0.92
N ASN A 61 -1.76 13.69 0.23
CA ASN A 61 -1.12 13.73 1.55
C ASN A 61 -1.10 12.38 2.28
N TYR A 62 -1.72 11.35 1.70
CA TYR A 62 -1.85 10.00 2.28
C TYR A 62 -2.47 9.99 3.68
N ARG A 63 -3.32 10.97 3.95
CA ARG A 63 -4.12 11.14 5.16
C ARG A 63 -5.34 12.00 4.86
N LEU A 64 -6.40 11.87 5.63
CA LEU A 64 -7.48 12.84 5.68
C LEU A 64 -7.05 14.07 6.52
N PRO A 65 -7.62 15.25 6.25
CA PRO A 65 -7.35 16.41 7.08
C PRO A 65 -8.02 16.26 8.44
N CYS A 66 -7.48 16.91 9.47
CA CYS A 66 -8.14 16.97 10.76
C CYS A 66 -9.33 17.95 10.71
N PRO A 67 -10.40 17.72 11.49
CA PRO A 67 -11.50 18.68 11.55
C PRO A 67 -11.02 20.06 12.02
N ALA A 68 -11.64 21.10 11.49
CA ALA A 68 -11.43 22.45 11.98
C ALA A 68 -12.13 22.65 13.34
N ALA A 69 -11.54 23.46 14.20
CA ALA A 69 -12.12 23.80 15.50
C ALA A 69 -13.34 24.74 15.36
N ASP A 70 -13.40 25.50 14.27
CA ASP A 70 -14.42 26.49 13.98
C ASP A 70 -14.67 26.62 12.47
N THR A 71 -15.59 27.49 12.09
CA THR A 71 -15.96 27.78 10.69
C THR A 71 -14.88 28.56 9.92
N ALA A 72 -13.77 28.97 10.57
CA ALA A 72 -12.66 29.63 9.87
C ALA A 72 -11.93 28.68 8.91
N GLY A 73 -12.08 27.36 9.12
CA GLY A 73 -11.72 26.34 8.13
C GLY A 73 -10.25 25.93 8.12
N VAL A 74 -9.52 26.18 9.20
CA VAL A 74 -8.14 25.71 9.37
C VAL A 74 -8.17 24.40 10.17
N GLU A 75 -7.51 23.36 9.67
CA GLU A 75 -7.43 22.07 10.35
C GLU A 75 -6.87 22.19 11.77
N SER A 76 -7.42 21.43 12.71
CA SER A 76 -6.93 21.38 14.09
C SER A 76 -7.06 19.98 14.65
N CYS A 77 -5.95 19.25 14.70
CA CYS A 77 -5.90 17.84 15.09
C CYS A 77 -6.11 17.58 16.59
N THR A 78 -6.08 18.62 17.43
CA THR A 78 -6.14 18.49 18.88
C THR A 78 -7.30 19.29 19.46
N GLU A 79 -8.02 18.66 20.39
CA GLU A 79 -9.12 19.26 21.14
C GLU A 79 -8.85 19.09 22.63
N GLY A 80 -8.35 20.16 23.26
CA GLY A 80 -7.81 20.07 24.62
C GLY A 80 -6.63 19.09 24.67
N GLY A 81 -6.71 18.11 25.57
CA GLY A 81 -5.72 17.02 25.68
C GLY A 81 -5.99 15.81 24.78
N GLY A 82 -7.05 15.84 23.96
CA GLY A 82 -7.48 14.72 23.12
C GLY A 82 -7.31 14.98 21.62
N LEU A 83 -7.62 13.95 20.83
CA LEU A 83 -7.69 14.05 19.38
C LEU A 83 -9.03 14.67 18.97
N ARG A 84 -9.00 15.66 18.09
CA ARG A 84 -10.23 16.12 17.44
C ARG A 84 -10.64 15.09 16.38
N GLN A 85 -11.80 14.48 16.60
CA GLN A 85 -12.44 13.54 15.66
C GLN A 85 -13.64 14.15 14.96
N VAL A 86 -14.31 15.11 15.60
CA VAL A 86 -15.48 15.82 15.07
C VAL A 86 -15.26 17.33 15.14
N GLY A 87 -15.67 18.04 14.11
CA GLY A 87 -15.59 19.50 14.04
C GLY A 87 -16.21 20.02 12.76
N PHE A 88 -15.67 21.13 12.25
CA PHE A 88 -16.09 21.71 10.99
C PHE A 88 -15.18 21.26 9.84
N VAL A 89 -15.65 21.39 8.60
CA VAL A 89 -14.82 21.14 7.43
C VAL A 89 -13.65 22.13 7.37
N PRO A 90 -12.40 21.65 7.25
CA PRO A 90 -11.22 22.51 7.12
C PRO A 90 -11.07 23.06 5.69
N TRP A 91 -12.04 23.88 5.27
CA TRP A 91 -12.18 24.34 3.89
C TRP A 91 -10.98 25.14 3.37
N ARG A 92 -10.24 25.84 4.23
CA ARG A 92 -9.00 26.54 3.85
C ARG A 92 -7.85 25.56 3.64
N THR A 93 -7.71 24.56 4.50
CA THR A 93 -6.71 23.49 4.33
C THR A 93 -6.99 22.69 3.06
N LEU A 94 -8.26 22.47 2.72
CA LEU A 94 -8.68 21.82 1.49
C LEU A 94 -8.57 22.71 0.24
N GLY A 95 -8.34 24.03 0.41
CA GLY A 95 -8.28 24.97 -0.70
C GLY A 95 -9.63 25.18 -1.41
N LEU A 96 -10.75 24.96 -0.72
CA LEU A 96 -12.08 25.17 -1.27
C LEU A 96 -12.36 26.68 -1.47
N PRO A 97 -12.94 27.10 -2.60
CA PRO A 97 -13.16 28.51 -2.90
C PRO A 97 -14.34 29.13 -2.12
N ARG A 98 -15.27 28.29 -1.62
CA ARG A 98 -16.50 28.74 -0.96
C ARG A 98 -16.37 28.58 0.58
N PRO A 99 -16.50 29.67 1.36
CA PRO A 99 -16.46 29.59 2.82
C PRO A 99 -17.68 28.87 3.42
N GLU A 100 -18.77 28.75 2.66
CA GLU A 100 -19.98 28.02 3.03
C GLU A 100 -19.70 26.54 3.37
N ALA A 101 -18.66 25.94 2.77
CA ALA A 101 -18.22 24.60 3.12
C ALA A 101 -17.81 24.50 4.61
N GLY A 102 -17.33 25.59 5.22
CA GLY A 102 -16.98 25.65 6.64
C GLY A 102 -18.17 25.53 7.59
N ALA A 103 -19.41 25.68 7.09
CA ALA A 103 -20.62 25.43 7.88
C ALA A 103 -20.98 23.93 7.95
N LEU A 104 -20.37 23.08 7.12
CA LEU A 104 -20.58 21.64 7.16
C LEU A 104 -19.87 21.01 8.36
N ARG A 105 -20.50 19.98 8.95
CA ARG A 105 -19.89 19.19 10.02
C ARG A 105 -19.07 18.07 9.42
N TYR A 106 -17.90 17.85 9.98
CA TYR A 106 -16.94 16.86 9.51
C TYR A 106 -16.48 15.96 10.66
N GLY A 107 -16.43 14.66 10.39
CA GLY A 107 -15.85 13.66 11.27
C GLY A 107 -14.83 12.82 10.53
N VAL A 108 -13.72 12.46 11.18
CA VAL A 108 -12.70 11.57 10.64
C VAL A 108 -12.40 10.44 11.62
N TYR A 109 -12.18 9.23 11.10
CA TYR A 109 -11.83 8.08 11.91
C TYR A 109 -10.40 8.20 12.44
N ARG A 110 -10.24 8.14 13.77
CA ARG A 110 -8.94 8.26 14.42
C ARG A 110 -8.76 7.22 15.51
N GLU A 111 -7.74 6.39 15.34
CA GLU A 111 -7.31 5.39 16.30
C GLU A 111 -5.79 5.26 16.21
N PRO A 112 -5.04 6.17 16.86
CA PRO A 112 -3.58 6.11 16.78
C PRO A 112 -3.07 4.95 17.63
N SER A 113 -1.96 4.36 17.20
CA SER A 113 -1.24 3.34 17.94
C SER A 113 0.24 3.66 18.09
N ALA A 114 0.85 3.25 19.19
CA ALA A 114 2.30 3.31 19.36
C ALA A 114 3.04 2.30 18.45
N THR A 115 2.33 1.28 17.98
CA THR A 115 2.75 0.27 17.01
C THR A 115 2.23 0.66 15.62
N PRO A 116 3.07 1.15 14.69
CA PRO A 116 2.57 1.73 13.43
C PRO A 116 1.75 0.80 12.53
N HIS A 117 2.05 -0.50 12.51
CA HIS A 117 1.26 -1.46 11.73
C HIS A 117 -0.14 -1.73 12.33
N GLU A 118 -0.38 -1.31 13.58
CA GLU A 118 -1.69 -1.34 14.23
C GLU A 118 -2.34 0.06 14.27
N ASP A 119 -1.64 1.09 13.78
CA ASP A 119 -2.15 2.44 13.71
C ASP A 119 -3.24 2.55 12.65
N ARG A 120 -4.40 3.08 13.05
CA ARG A 120 -5.59 3.24 12.22
C ARG A 120 -6.05 4.70 12.17
N ASP A 121 -5.18 5.66 12.52
CA ASP A 121 -5.54 7.08 12.50
C ASP A 121 -5.46 7.65 11.09
N LEU A 122 -6.61 7.73 10.41
CA LEU A 122 -6.70 8.24 9.04
C LEU A 122 -6.32 9.72 8.91
N ALA A 123 -6.30 10.48 10.01
CA ALA A 123 -5.90 11.89 10.00
C ALA A 123 -4.39 12.09 10.22
N SER A 124 -3.62 11.01 10.35
CA SER A 124 -2.18 11.05 10.56
C SER A 124 -1.43 10.34 9.43
N ALA A 125 -0.40 11.00 8.92
CA ALA A 125 0.52 10.41 7.95
C ALA A 125 1.59 9.63 8.73
N VAL A 126 1.35 8.33 8.90
CA VAL A 126 2.23 7.39 9.59
C VAL A 126 2.67 6.34 8.58
N ASP A 127 3.94 5.96 8.65
CA ASP A 127 4.50 4.84 7.90
C ASP A 127 4.09 3.54 8.62
N ARG A 128 3.05 2.91 8.08
CA ARG A 128 2.40 1.70 8.60
C ARG A 128 2.90 0.47 7.85
N MET A 129 3.47 0.68 6.66
CA MET A 129 3.93 -0.36 5.78
C MET A 129 5.06 -1.17 6.42
N ASN A 130 4.87 -2.48 6.44
CA ASN A 130 5.93 -3.43 6.77
C ASN A 130 5.90 -4.56 5.73
N PRO A 131 6.60 -4.40 4.59
CA PRO A 131 6.54 -5.38 3.52
C PRO A 131 7.18 -6.70 3.95
N LEU A 132 6.70 -7.80 3.39
CA LEU A 132 7.27 -9.13 3.61
C LEU A 132 8.74 -9.12 3.18
N ARG A 133 9.65 -9.30 4.13
CA ARG A 133 11.09 -9.31 3.83
C ARG A 133 11.59 -10.72 3.58
N VAL A 134 12.36 -10.88 2.51
CA VAL A 134 13.19 -12.07 2.31
C VAL A 134 14.39 -11.95 3.23
N ARG A 135 14.62 -12.97 4.07
CA ARG A 135 15.82 -13.03 4.91
C ARG A 135 17.05 -13.03 4.01
N THR A 136 17.95 -12.07 4.21
CA THR A 136 19.27 -12.13 3.59
C THR A 136 20.13 -13.16 4.34
N PRO A 137 21.00 -13.92 3.66
CA PRO A 137 21.90 -14.84 4.35
C PRO A 137 22.75 -14.13 5.42
N ASN A 138 22.67 -14.57 6.68
CA ASN A 138 23.54 -14.15 7.77
C ASN A 138 23.99 -15.38 8.57
N PRO A 139 25.31 -15.65 8.72
CA PRO A 139 26.43 -14.88 8.17
C PRO A 139 26.47 -14.88 6.65
N LYS A 140 27.02 -13.80 6.05
CA LYS A 140 27.39 -13.76 4.63
C LYS A 140 28.19 -15.03 4.33
N PRO A 141 27.80 -15.85 3.33
CA PRO A 141 28.50 -17.09 3.04
C PRO A 141 29.96 -16.76 2.74
N GLN A 142 30.89 -17.51 3.35
CA GLN A 142 32.31 -17.29 3.10
C GLN A 142 32.70 -17.99 1.79
N ASN A 143 33.49 -17.30 0.98
CA ASN A 143 34.13 -17.84 -0.22
C ASN A 143 35.37 -18.69 0.15
N GLN A 144 35.17 -19.75 0.93
CA GLN A 144 36.20 -20.75 1.17
C GLN A 144 36.03 -21.94 0.22
N ASP A 145 37.09 -22.74 0.06
CA ASP A 145 37.04 -23.99 -0.69
C ASP A 145 35.94 -24.90 -0.14
N ALA A 146 35.13 -25.48 -1.02
CA ALA A 146 34.01 -26.34 -0.63
C ALA A 146 34.51 -27.61 0.12
N PRO A 147 33.67 -28.30 0.90
CA PRO A 147 32.26 -28.04 1.17
C PRO A 147 32.05 -26.82 2.07
N ASN A 148 31.16 -25.91 1.69
CA ASN A 148 30.90 -24.74 2.53
C ASN A 148 29.95 -25.09 3.68
N GLY A 149 30.50 -25.37 4.86
CA GLY A 149 29.72 -25.59 6.09
C GLY A 149 28.88 -24.39 6.56
N LYS A 150 29.03 -23.22 5.91
CA LYS A 150 28.23 -22.00 6.12
C LYS A 150 27.29 -21.69 4.96
N ALA A 151 26.98 -22.68 4.11
CA ALA A 151 26.00 -22.50 3.05
C ALA A 151 24.66 -22.03 3.65
N PRO A 152 23.96 -21.05 3.05
CA PRO A 152 22.72 -20.52 3.61
C PRO A 152 21.72 -21.64 3.92
N PRO A 153 21.03 -21.66 5.07
CA PRO A 153 19.99 -22.66 5.32
C PRO A 153 18.91 -22.61 4.22
N ILE A 154 18.24 -23.74 3.99
CA ILE A 154 17.09 -23.85 3.07
C ILE A 154 16.15 -22.66 3.33
N PRO A 155 15.62 -21.97 2.29
CA PRO A 155 14.70 -20.86 2.48
C PRO A 155 13.54 -21.29 3.39
N SER A 156 13.59 -20.83 4.63
CA SER A 156 12.49 -20.95 5.56
C SER A 156 11.69 -19.67 5.43
N VAL A 157 10.48 -19.80 4.87
CA VAL A 157 9.50 -18.72 4.91
C VAL A 157 9.09 -18.58 6.37
N SER A 158 9.65 -17.57 7.02
CA SER A 158 9.34 -17.22 8.39
C SER A 158 8.48 -15.96 8.32
N THR A 159 7.23 -16.06 8.76
CA THR A 159 6.36 -14.89 8.98
C THR A 159 6.91 -14.14 10.19
N VAL A 160 7.87 -13.24 9.97
CA VAL A 160 8.36 -12.34 11.02
C VAL A 160 7.56 -11.05 10.93
N GLN A 161 6.86 -10.71 11.99
CA GLN A 161 6.27 -9.38 12.18
C GLN A 161 7.42 -8.41 12.42
N LEU A 162 7.65 -7.50 11.48
CA LEU A 162 8.80 -6.60 11.47
C LEU A 162 8.33 -5.18 11.74
N GLY A 163 9.14 -4.42 12.48
CA GLY A 163 8.79 -3.08 12.94
C GLY A 163 8.78 -2.02 11.82
N MET A 164 8.43 -0.80 12.21
CA MET A 164 8.32 0.41 11.37
C MET A 164 9.48 0.61 10.38
N THR A 165 9.20 1.14 9.20
CA THR A 165 10.21 1.93 8.48
C THR A 165 10.26 3.34 9.09
N GLN A 166 11.47 3.87 9.29
CA GLN A 166 11.67 5.20 9.88
C GLN A 166 12.24 6.16 8.83
N SER A 167 11.76 7.40 8.81
CA SER A 167 12.36 8.46 7.99
C SER A 167 13.73 8.82 8.59
N GLY A 168 14.76 8.88 7.74
CA GLY A 168 16.14 9.18 8.14
C GLY A 168 16.79 10.22 7.22
N ASN A 169 17.93 10.73 7.64
CA ASN A 169 18.77 11.68 6.93
C ASN A 169 19.58 10.98 5.81
N ASP A 170 19.59 11.56 4.62
CA ASP A 170 20.10 11.03 3.32
C ASP A 170 21.58 10.60 3.28
N ALA A 171 22.28 10.65 4.42
CA ALA A 171 23.68 10.28 4.55
C ALA A 171 23.81 8.79 4.96
N ALA A 172 23.88 7.95 3.94
CA ALA A 172 24.05 6.48 3.93
C ALA A 172 22.76 5.67 3.75
N PRO A 173 22.71 4.73 2.79
CA PRO A 173 21.48 4.09 2.35
C PRO A 173 20.85 3.12 3.35
N LEU A 174 21.56 2.72 4.40
CA LEU A 174 21.12 1.83 5.49
C LEU A 174 22.06 2.07 6.71
N ASN A 175 21.53 2.24 7.92
CA ASN A 175 22.38 2.27 9.12
C ASN A 175 22.86 0.84 9.47
N THR A 176 23.85 0.71 10.35
CA THR A 176 24.39 -0.58 10.79
C THR A 176 23.40 -1.47 11.56
N ALA A 177 22.18 -0.99 11.83
CA ALA A 177 21.10 -1.76 12.44
C ALA A 177 20.20 -2.47 11.39
N CYS A 178 20.37 -2.19 10.10
CA CYS A 178 19.69 -2.88 9.00
C CYS A 178 20.39 -4.17 8.60
N ASN A 179 20.40 -5.14 9.52
CA ASN A 179 20.74 -6.52 9.19
C ASN A 179 19.43 -7.29 9.02
N ALA A 180 19.11 -7.81 7.83
CA ALA A 180 17.88 -8.57 7.61
C ALA A 180 17.83 -9.93 8.35
N ALA A 181 18.81 -10.18 9.22
CA ALA A 181 18.86 -11.30 10.13
C ALA A 181 18.25 -11.03 11.51
N ASP A 182 18.19 -9.77 11.93
CA ASP A 182 17.68 -9.37 13.24
C ASP A 182 16.59 -8.31 13.05
N SER A 183 15.42 -8.58 13.62
CA SER A 183 14.34 -7.60 13.73
C SER A 183 14.78 -6.46 14.66
N PRO A 184 15.12 -5.29 14.09
CA PRO A 184 14.33 -4.11 14.41
C PRO A 184 14.01 -3.23 13.18
N PRO A 185 13.09 -2.26 13.34
CA PRO A 185 12.75 -1.25 12.33
C PRO A 185 13.98 -0.60 11.66
N CYS A 186 13.96 -0.54 10.34
CA CYS A 186 15.03 0.04 9.52
C CYS A 186 14.66 1.47 9.10
N PRO A 187 15.48 2.49 9.44
CA PRO A 187 15.31 3.80 8.84
C PRO A 187 15.80 3.74 7.39
N LEU A 188 14.92 3.92 6.41
CA LEU A 188 15.27 3.80 4.99
C LEU A 188 15.91 5.07 4.40
N GLY A 189 16.22 6.06 5.25
CA GLY A 189 16.92 7.28 4.82
C GLY A 189 16.17 8.07 3.76
N VAL A 190 14.84 7.91 3.67
CA VAL A 190 13.97 8.67 2.77
C VAL A 190 13.14 9.68 3.58
N ALA A 191 13.11 10.92 3.12
CA ALA A 191 12.23 11.96 3.66
C ALA A 191 10.77 11.63 3.30
N ARG A 192 9.90 11.45 4.32
CA ARG A 192 8.47 11.08 4.19
C ARG A 192 8.24 9.75 3.46
N ALA A 193 8.52 8.64 4.14
CA ALA A 193 8.20 7.26 3.70
C ALA A 193 6.69 6.92 3.72
N VAL A 194 5.79 7.92 3.75
CA VAL A 194 4.34 7.69 3.79
C VAL A 194 3.81 7.75 2.37
N ASN A 195 3.13 6.69 1.94
CA ASN A 195 2.56 6.54 0.62
C ASN A 195 1.12 6.01 0.67
N LEU A 196 0.53 5.73 -0.51
CA LEU A 196 -0.85 5.27 -0.64
C LEU A 196 -1.12 3.98 0.16
N VAL A 197 -0.10 3.15 0.33
CA VAL A 197 -0.23 1.85 0.96
C VAL A 197 -0.48 1.98 2.45
N ASP A 198 0.11 2.99 3.09
CA ASP A 198 -0.07 3.24 4.52
C ASP A 198 -1.53 3.56 4.84
N VAL A 199 -2.16 4.43 4.04
CA VAL A 199 -3.57 4.74 4.22
C VAL A 199 -4.45 3.55 3.85
N CYS A 200 -4.09 2.78 2.82
CA CYS A 200 -4.79 1.54 2.47
C CYS A 200 -4.74 0.48 3.59
N LEU A 201 -3.62 0.37 4.29
CA LEU A 201 -3.47 -0.54 5.43
C LEU A 201 -4.31 -0.09 6.62
N ALA A 202 -4.32 1.21 6.93
CA ALA A 202 -5.19 1.78 7.96
C ALA A 202 -6.67 1.53 7.65
N LEU A 203 -7.10 1.74 6.40
CA LEU A 203 -8.47 1.49 5.96
C LEU A 203 -8.85 0.01 6.07
N ASN A 204 -7.95 -0.89 5.65
CA ASN A 204 -8.21 -2.33 5.71
C ASN A 204 -8.35 -2.83 7.15
N THR A 205 -7.42 -2.46 8.04
CA THR A 205 -7.41 -2.91 9.44
C THR A 205 -8.50 -2.25 10.30
N ALA A 206 -8.93 -1.04 9.96
CA ALA A 206 -10.06 -0.39 10.62
C ALA A 206 -11.43 -1.00 10.21
N ASN A 207 -11.47 -1.81 9.15
CA ASN A 207 -12.68 -2.49 8.69
C ASN A 207 -12.97 -3.82 9.44
N ASP A 208 -12.10 -4.25 10.35
CA ASP A 208 -12.22 -5.55 11.05
C ASP A 208 -13.40 -5.62 12.04
N ALA A 209 -13.90 -4.48 12.51
CA ALA A 209 -14.98 -4.43 13.50
C ALA A 209 -16.35 -4.16 12.84
N LEU A 210 -17.26 -5.14 12.93
CA LEU A 210 -18.64 -5.01 12.42
C LEU A 210 -19.44 -3.91 13.14
N VAL A 211 -19.10 -3.64 14.41
CA VAL A 211 -19.66 -2.57 15.24
C VAL A 211 -18.57 -1.56 15.56
N ALA A 212 -18.84 -0.27 15.35
CA ALA A 212 -17.85 0.78 15.60
C ALA A 212 -17.49 0.84 17.10
N PRO A 213 -16.19 0.73 17.48
CA PRO A 213 -15.75 0.83 18.86
C PRO A 213 -16.15 2.15 19.51
N ALA A 214 -16.49 2.14 20.80
CA ALA A 214 -16.85 3.36 21.54
C ALA A 214 -15.74 4.43 21.44
N GLY A 215 -16.12 5.69 21.23
CA GLY A 215 -15.16 6.79 21.07
C GLY A 215 -14.41 6.80 19.73
N ARG A 216 -14.77 5.96 18.76
CA ARG A 216 -14.28 5.98 17.37
C ARG A 216 -15.38 6.35 16.40
N LEU A 217 -15.06 7.04 15.31
CA LEU A 217 -16.07 7.51 14.36
C LEU A 217 -17.02 6.39 13.90
N GLY A 218 -18.33 6.67 13.95
CA GLY A 218 -19.36 5.75 13.49
C GLY A 218 -20.63 6.43 13.00
N ALA A 219 -21.43 5.71 12.22
CA ALA A 219 -22.79 6.11 11.83
C ALA A 219 -23.82 5.08 12.27
N LYS A 220 -25.03 5.54 12.62
CA LYS A 220 -26.17 4.69 12.99
C LYS A 220 -26.81 4.07 11.73
N MET A 221 -26.32 2.93 11.27
CA MET A 221 -26.90 2.21 10.13
C MET A 221 -27.75 1.03 10.61
N LEU A 222 -29.06 1.03 10.27
CA LEU A 222 -30.01 -0.03 10.63
C LEU A 222 -30.08 -0.28 12.15
N GLY A 223 -30.06 0.78 12.95
CA GLY A 223 -30.08 0.70 14.42
C GLY A 223 -28.79 0.21 15.06
N THR A 224 -27.74 -0.07 14.28
CA THR A 224 -26.41 -0.46 14.76
C THR A 224 -25.38 0.59 14.37
N ARG A 225 -24.41 0.83 15.25
CA ARG A 225 -23.31 1.77 14.97
C ARG A 225 -22.25 1.08 14.11
N ARG A 226 -22.05 1.55 12.89
CA ARG A 226 -21.07 1.01 11.94
C ARG A 226 -19.87 1.93 11.77
N SER A 227 -18.69 1.33 11.63
CA SER A 227 -17.43 2.05 11.46
C SER A 227 -17.39 2.69 10.07
N ILE A 228 -17.05 3.97 10.01
CA ILE A 228 -16.96 4.76 8.77
C ILE A 228 -15.62 5.48 8.73
N ALA A 229 -15.09 5.75 7.54
CA ALA A 229 -13.79 6.39 7.39
C ALA A 229 -13.87 7.89 7.70
N PHE A 230 -14.90 8.56 7.17
CA PHE A 230 -15.23 9.93 7.49
C PHE A 230 -16.73 10.19 7.36
N ALA A 231 -17.20 11.27 7.97
CA ALA A 231 -18.57 11.76 7.86
C ALA A 231 -18.57 13.22 7.43
N LEU A 232 -19.51 13.59 6.58
CA LEU A 232 -19.77 14.95 6.15
C LEU A 232 -21.27 15.21 6.26
N VAL A 233 -21.66 16.20 7.06
CA VAL A 233 -23.06 16.53 7.32
C VAL A 233 -23.36 17.95 6.87
N ALA A 234 -24.44 18.10 6.10
CA ALA A 234 -25.04 19.39 5.79
C ALA A 234 -26.28 19.60 6.69
N PRO A 235 -26.38 20.75 7.38
CA PRO A 235 -27.42 21.06 8.38
C PRO A 235 -28.84 21.31 7.80
N GLY A 236 -29.12 20.85 6.58
CA GLY A 236 -30.39 21.18 5.91
C GLY A 236 -30.65 22.69 5.81
N MET A 237 -31.90 23.09 5.61
CA MET A 237 -32.22 24.50 5.39
C MET A 237 -32.60 25.25 6.67
N LEU A 238 -33.06 24.53 7.70
CA LEU A 238 -33.69 25.10 8.88
C LEU A 238 -33.35 24.23 10.08
N ASP A 239 -33.34 24.85 11.27
CA ASP A 239 -33.50 24.15 12.53
C ASP A 239 -34.86 23.44 12.55
N ALA A 240 -34.88 22.14 12.24
CA ALA A 240 -36.12 21.41 12.00
C ALA A 240 -36.84 21.07 13.31
N ASP A 241 -36.10 20.81 14.39
CA ASP A 241 -36.68 20.48 15.70
C ASP A 241 -36.93 21.72 16.59
N GLY A 242 -36.42 22.88 16.21
CA GLY A 242 -36.65 24.17 16.86
C GLY A 242 -35.81 24.37 18.13
N ASP A 243 -34.71 23.63 18.28
CA ASP A 243 -33.86 23.68 19.47
C ASP A 243 -32.80 24.79 19.45
N GLY A 244 -32.78 25.58 18.37
CA GLY A 244 -31.84 26.67 18.10
C GLY A 244 -30.53 26.23 17.47
N LYS A 245 -30.35 24.95 17.12
CA LYS A 245 -29.19 24.42 16.39
C LYS A 245 -29.56 24.14 14.94
N ALA A 246 -28.58 24.28 14.07
CA ALA A 246 -28.77 24.01 12.65
C ALA A 246 -28.68 22.51 12.30
N PHE A 247 -28.03 21.71 13.14
CA PHE A 247 -27.92 20.27 12.92
C PHE A 247 -28.93 19.56 13.82
N ASP A 248 -29.49 18.46 13.33
CA ASP A 248 -30.52 17.68 14.00
C ASP A 248 -30.01 16.30 14.46
N GLY A 249 -30.74 15.66 15.37
CA GLY A 249 -30.52 14.26 15.76
C GLY A 249 -29.11 13.93 16.27
N ALA A 250 -28.52 12.81 15.81
CA ALA A 250 -27.16 12.45 16.20
C ALA A 250 -26.11 13.44 15.66
N ASN A 251 -26.39 14.11 14.54
CA ASN A 251 -25.45 15.03 13.94
C ASN A 251 -25.26 16.29 14.80
N ALA A 252 -26.33 16.73 15.48
CA ALA A 252 -26.29 17.81 16.46
C ALA A 252 -25.36 17.51 17.64
N THR A 253 -25.44 16.27 18.13
CA THR A 253 -24.82 15.81 19.38
C THR A 253 -23.44 15.16 19.21
N ALA A 254 -23.05 14.86 17.96
CA ALA A 254 -21.75 14.27 17.64
C ALA A 254 -20.58 15.11 18.18
N SER A 255 -19.68 14.48 18.93
CA SER A 255 -18.51 15.13 19.53
C SER A 255 -17.26 14.28 19.38
N SER A 256 -16.08 14.80 19.68
CA SER A 256 -14.85 13.98 19.66
C SER A 256 -14.85 12.85 20.70
N ALA A 257 -15.66 12.94 21.75
CA ALA A 257 -15.83 11.89 22.77
C ALA A 257 -16.85 10.82 22.35
N ASP A 258 -17.93 11.23 21.68
CA ASP A 258 -18.91 10.32 21.05
C ASP A 258 -19.13 10.73 19.59
N PRO A 259 -18.25 10.28 18.67
CA PRO A 259 -18.26 10.68 17.27
C PRO A 259 -19.26 9.83 16.48
N THR A 260 -20.55 9.98 16.80
CA THR A 260 -21.63 9.20 16.21
C THR A 260 -22.55 10.08 15.38
N PHE A 261 -22.66 9.78 14.08
CA PHE A 261 -23.52 10.48 13.14
C PHE A 261 -24.76 9.66 12.76
N GLU A 262 -25.75 10.31 12.15
CA GLU A 262 -26.90 9.59 11.59
C GLU A 262 -26.54 8.82 10.32
N ALA A 263 -27.43 7.91 9.91
CA ALA A 263 -27.24 7.13 8.68
C ALA A 263 -27.30 8.03 7.43
N PRO A 264 -26.46 7.77 6.41
CA PRO A 264 -26.71 8.28 5.07
C PRO A 264 -28.10 7.86 4.57
N GLY A 265 -28.81 8.78 3.92
CA GLY A 265 -30.16 8.53 3.40
C GLY A 265 -31.26 8.47 4.45
N THR A 266 -31.00 8.94 5.68
CA THR A 266 -32.06 9.15 6.68
C THR A 266 -33.14 10.06 6.08
N VAL A 267 -34.40 9.63 6.16
CA VAL A 267 -35.52 10.33 5.53
C VAL A 267 -35.75 11.65 6.26
N ALA A 268 -35.84 12.74 5.49
CA ALA A 268 -36.18 14.05 6.04
C ALA A 268 -37.60 14.02 6.65
N THR A 269 -37.73 14.52 7.87
CA THR A 269 -38.99 14.63 8.60
C THR A 269 -39.20 16.06 9.06
N SER A 270 -40.29 16.32 9.79
CA SER A 270 -40.53 17.64 10.38
C SER A 270 -39.58 18.00 11.53
N ILE A 271 -38.69 17.09 11.94
CA ILE A 271 -37.73 17.26 13.05
C ILE A 271 -36.30 16.87 12.65
N TYR A 272 -36.06 16.61 11.36
CA TYR A 272 -34.77 16.18 10.85
C TYR A 272 -34.68 16.52 9.36
N ASP A 273 -33.78 17.42 8.96
CA ASP A 273 -33.54 17.73 7.54
C ASP A 273 -32.07 17.63 7.10
N ASP A 274 -31.20 17.11 7.99
CA ASP A 274 -29.78 16.91 7.72
C ASP A 274 -29.48 15.88 6.62
N SER A 275 -28.56 16.25 5.71
CA SER A 275 -27.98 15.33 4.71
C SER A 275 -26.63 14.80 5.18
N VAL A 276 -26.49 13.48 5.27
CA VAL A 276 -25.26 12.80 5.72
C VAL A 276 -24.61 12.03 4.58
N VAL A 277 -23.32 12.27 4.37
CA VAL A 277 -22.42 11.47 3.53
C VAL A 277 -21.38 10.82 4.45
N ALA A 278 -21.37 9.50 4.53
CA ALA A 278 -20.48 8.76 5.44
C ALA A 278 -19.85 7.54 4.77
N PRO A 279 -18.80 7.72 3.95
CA PRO A 279 -18.13 6.60 3.28
C PRO A 279 -17.53 5.62 4.28
N SER A 280 -17.73 4.33 4.02
CA SER A 280 -17.13 3.27 4.83
C SER A 280 -15.64 3.11 4.53
N HIS A 281 -14.92 2.43 5.44
CA HIS A 281 -13.53 2.04 5.21
C HIS A 281 -13.37 1.22 3.92
N ALA A 282 -14.28 0.26 3.70
CA ALA A 282 -14.29 -0.58 2.50
C ALA A 282 -14.62 0.21 1.21
N GLU A 283 -15.53 1.18 1.28
CA GLU A 283 -15.86 2.05 0.14
C GLU A 283 -14.63 2.86 -0.29
N LEU A 284 -13.97 3.53 0.66
CA LEU A 284 -12.79 4.32 0.37
C LEU A 284 -11.61 3.44 -0.09
N PHE A 285 -11.45 2.25 0.49
CA PHE A 285 -10.46 1.27 0.05
C PHE A 285 -10.66 0.88 -1.43
N GLY A 286 -11.91 0.71 -1.86
CA GLY A 286 -12.27 0.45 -3.25
C GLY A 286 -12.00 1.65 -4.15
N GLU A 287 -12.41 2.85 -3.74
CA GLU A 287 -12.24 4.11 -4.47
C GLU A 287 -10.75 4.41 -4.74
N LEU A 288 -9.89 4.15 -3.75
CA LEU A 288 -8.44 4.32 -3.84
C LEU A 288 -7.72 3.20 -4.62
N HIS A 289 -8.44 2.18 -5.09
CA HIS A 289 -7.86 1.01 -5.76
C HIS A 289 -6.80 0.29 -4.89
N CYS A 290 -6.99 0.31 -3.57
CA CYS A 290 -6.03 -0.22 -2.61
C CYS A 290 -5.72 -1.71 -2.84
N GLY A 291 -6.68 -2.49 -3.34
CA GLY A 291 -6.47 -3.91 -3.66
C GLY A 291 -5.38 -4.13 -4.73
N ALA A 292 -5.31 -3.26 -5.75
CA ALA A 292 -4.28 -3.34 -6.78
C ALA A 292 -2.92 -2.89 -6.24
N ALA A 293 -2.89 -1.79 -5.47
CA ALA A 293 -1.66 -1.27 -4.87
C ALA A 293 -1.01 -2.26 -3.88
N LEU A 294 -1.81 -2.83 -2.98
CA LEU A 294 -1.35 -3.84 -2.02
C LEU A 294 -0.87 -5.12 -2.71
N SER A 295 -1.60 -5.58 -3.75
CA SER A 295 -1.23 -6.76 -4.52
C SER A 295 0.12 -6.57 -5.23
N ALA A 296 0.31 -5.44 -5.92
CA ALA A 296 1.53 -5.12 -6.64
C ALA A 296 2.77 -5.20 -5.74
N ILE A 297 2.71 -4.60 -4.54
CA ILE A 297 3.87 -4.55 -3.63
C ILE A 297 4.14 -5.90 -2.98
N SER A 298 3.08 -6.63 -2.61
CA SER A 298 3.22 -7.99 -2.04
C SER A 298 3.91 -8.96 -2.99
N HIS A 299 3.79 -8.75 -4.31
CA HIS A 299 4.36 -9.61 -5.33
C HIS A 299 5.69 -9.10 -5.88
N ALA A 300 5.83 -7.80 -6.16
CA ALA A 300 7.01 -7.26 -6.84
C ALA A 300 8.27 -7.38 -5.99
N HIS A 301 8.26 -6.86 -4.76
CA HIS A 301 9.40 -6.98 -3.84
C HIS A 301 9.68 -8.45 -3.54
N PHE A 302 8.66 -9.19 -3.10
CA PHE A 302 8.85 -10.57 -2.70
C PHE A 302 9.42 -11.43 -3.83
N ASN A 303 8.91 -11.31 -5.06
CA ASN A 303 9.40 -12.08 -6.21
C ASN A 303 10.81 -11.67 -6.61
N ALA A 304 11.13 -10.37 -6.63
CA ALA A 304 12.46 -9.90 -6.98
C ALA A 304 13.52 -10.31 -5.95
N ALA A 305 13.22 -10.13 -4.65
CA ALA A 305 14.11 -10.50 -3.56
C ALA A 305 14.25 -12.03 -3.44
N THR A 306 13.16 -12.79 -3.59
CA THR A 306 13.21 -14.27 -3.56
C THR A 306 13.95 -14.81 -4.77
N GLY A 307 13.72 -14.24 -5.95
CA GLY A 307 14.45 -14.59 -7.17
C GLY A 307 15.96 -14.41 -7.03
N ALA A 308 16.37 -13.24 -6.51
CA ALA A 308 17.79 -12.96 -6.25
C ALA A 308 18.40 -13.94 -5.23
N PHE A 309 17.67 -14.27 -4.15
CA PHE A 309 18.11 -15.22 -3.13
C PHE A 309 18.25 -16.65 -3.68
N VAL A 310 17.27 -17.13 -4.47
CA VAL A 310 17.31 -18.46 -5.09
C VAL A 310 18.47 -18.57 -6.08
N MET A 311 18.72 -17.53 -6.88
CA MET A 311 19.86 -17.48 -7.80
C MET A 311 21.19 -17.52 -7.06
N GLU A 312 21.35 -16.73 -5.99
CA GLU A 312 22.54 -16.77 -5.14
C GLU A 312 22.81 -18.19 -4.64
N ARG A 313 21.79 -18.88 -4.14
CA ARG A 313 21.92 -20.26 -3.65
C ARG A 313 22.35 -21.22 -4.75
N ALA A 314 21.71 -21.15 -5.92
CA ALA A 314 22.05 -22.01 -7.06
C ALA A 314 23.52 -21.84 -7.48
N LEU A 315 24.06 -20.62 -7.42
CA LEU A 315 25.45 -20.33 -7.74
C LEU A 315 26.41 -20.94 -6.71
N TYR A 316 26.08 -20.91 -5.42
CA TYR A 316 26.88 -21.58 -4.38
C TYR A 316 26.87 -23.11 -4.54
N ASP A 317 25.72 -23.70 -4.85
CA ASP A 317 25.62 -25.15 -5.09
C ASP A 317 26.44 -25.54 -6.35
N TYR A 318 26.42 -24.72 -7.39
CA TYR A 318 27.23 -24.93 -8.59
C TYR A 318 28.74 -24.79 -8.34
N ARG A 319 29.17 -23.82 -7.52
CA ARG A 319 30.59 -23.72 -7.09
C ARG A 319 31.02 -25.02 -6.41
N ASP A 320 30.21 -25.55 -5.51
CA ASP A 320 30.52 -26.77 -4.77
C ASP A 320 30.56 -28.00 -5.70
N GLN A 321 29.72 -28.03 -6.75
CA GLN A 321 29.82 -29.04 -7.82
C GLN A 321 31.14 -28.93 -8.61
N LEU A 322 31.58 -27.71 -8.96
CA LEU A 322 32.88 -27.49 -9.62
C LEU A 322 34.04 -27.95 -8.73
N PHE A 323 33.95 -27.77 -7.42
CA PHE A 323 34.95 -28.28 -6.48
C PHE A 323 35.01 -29.82 -6.48
N VAL A 324 33.85 -30.49 -6.50
CA VAL A 324 33.80 -31.96 -6.65
C VAL A 324 34.45 -32.39 -7.97
N ALA A 325 34.24 -31.64 -9.07
CA ALA A 325 34.90 -31.90 -10.34
C ALA A 325 36.43 -31.74 -10.26
N VAL A 326 36.93 -30.73 -9.54
CA VAL A 326 38.38 -30.59 -9.25
C VAL A 326 38.90 -31.81 -8.50
N LYS A 327 38.18 -32.30 -7.48
CA LYS A 327 38.59 -33.50 -6.72
C LYS A 327 38.58 -34.78 -7.55
N LEU A 328 37.63 -34.93 -8.46
CA LEU A 328 37.61 -36.02 -9.45
C LEU A 328 38.79 -35.91 -10.43
N ALA A 329 39.15 -34.70 -10.85
CA ALA A 329 40.31 -34.47 -11.71
C ALA A 329 41.63 -34.77 -10.99
N GLU A 330 41.77 -34.40 -9.70
CA GLU A 330 42.93 -34.77 -8.86
C GLU A 330 43.05 -36.29 -8.74
N ALA A 331 41.94 -36.98 -8.49
CA ALA A 331 41.91 -38.43 -8.43
C ALA A 331 42.28 -39.08 -9.78
N ASN A 332 41.83 -38.51 -10.90
CA ASN A 332 42.17 -39.03 -12.23
C ASN A 332 43.62 -38.75 -12.64
N GLU A 333 44.18 -37.60 -12.25
CA GLU A 333 45.61 -37.34 -12.45
C GLU A 333 46.44 -38.36 -11.65
N ALA A 334 46.10 -38.59 -10.38
CA ALA A 334 46.74 -39.61 -9.55
C ALA A 334 46.57 -41.02 -10.14
N ALA A 335 45.38 -41.36 -10.64
CA ALA A 335 45.11 -42.63 -11.32
C ALA A 335 45.91 -42.75 -12.62
N ALA A 336 46.05 -41.68 -13.40
CA ALA A 336 46.85 -41.66 -14.64
C ALA A 336 48.34 -41.90 -14.36
N PHE A 337 48.90 -41.30 -13.29
CA PHE A 337 50.25 -41.61 -12.81
C PHE A 337 50.38 -43.05 -12.28
N ALA A 338 49.30 -43.62 -11.75
CA ALA A 338 49.22 -45.02 -11.33
C ALA A 338 48.90 -46.02 -12.46
N GLY A 339 48.67 -45.55 -13.70
CA GLY A 339 48.30 -46.40 -14.85
C GLY A 339 46.86 -46.92 -14.85
N VAL A 340 45.96 -46.34 -14.04
CA VAL A 340 44.55 -46.71 -13.89
C VAL A 340 43.66 -45.69 -14.63
N ALA A 341 42.65 -46.14 -15.39
CA ALA A 341 41.76 -45.26 -16.16
C ALA A 341 40.68 -44.59 -15.29
N GLY A 342 40.36 -43.31 -15.55
CA GLY A 342 39.38 -42.51 -14.78
C GLY A 342 38.39 -41.67 -15.63
N ALA A 343 37.27 -41.25 -15.03
CA ALA A 343 36.00 -40.90 -15.73
C ALA A 343 35.55 -39.40 -15.72
N ALA A 344 36.44 -38.41 -15.52
CA ALA A 344 36.00 -37.04 -15.16
C ALA A 344 35.52 -36.12 -16.31
N ALA A 345 35.66 -36.50 -17.59
CA ALA A 345 35.43 -35.56 -18.70
C ALA A 345 33.98 -35.05 -18.84
N GLY A 346 32.97 -35.84 -18.44
CA GLY A 346 31.55 -35.49 -18.64
C GLY A 346 30.99 -34.42 -17.69
N VAL A 347 31.63 -34.17 -16.54
CA VAL A 347 31.12 -33.22 -15.53
C VAL A 347 31.41 -31.77 -15.93
N LEU A 348 32.54 -31.52 -16.60
CA LEU A 348 32.98 -30.17 -16.97
C LEU A 348 32.15 -29.55 -18.12
N SER A 349 31.62 -30.37 -19.03
CA SER A 349 30.78 -29.89 -20.15
C SER A 349 29.39 -29.45 -19.67
N ALA A 350 28.75 -30.22 -18.79
CA ALA A 350 27.47 -29.85 -18.16
C ALA A 350 27.58 -28.55 -17.35
N ALA A 351 28.75 -28.32 -16.75
CA ALA A 351 29.03 -27.11 -16.02
C ALA A 351 29.06 -25.85 -16.91
N LYS A 352 29.57 -25.94 -18.15
CA LYS A 352 29.60 -24.80 -19.10
C LYS A 352 28.18 -24.41 -19.59
N GLU A 353 27.30 -25.37 -19.82
CA GLU A 353 25.91 -25.11 -20.24
C GLU A 353 25.07 -24.37 -19.16
N MET A 354 25.34 -24.63 -17.88
CA MET A 354 24.72 -23.87 -16.78
C MET A 354 25.18 -22.41 -16.72
N VAL A 355 26.41 -22.09 -17.12
CA VAL A 355 26.92 -20.70 -17.16
C VAL A 355 26.19 -19.89 -18.22
N SER A 356 25.94 -20.45 -19.41
CA SER A 356 25.12 -19.78 -20.42
C SER A 356 23.68 -19.58 -19.96
N ALA A 357 23.09 -20.58 -19.30
CA ALA A 357 21.74 -20.46 -18.75
C ALA A 357 21.66 -19.34 -17.69
N THR A 358 22.66 -19.27 -16.80
CA THR A 358 22.69 -18.26 -15.73
C THR A 358 22.98 -16.85 -16.25
N ALA A 359 23.78 -16.71 -17.30
CA ALA A 359 23.99 -15.45 -18.00
C ALA A 359 22.69 -14.96 -18.66
N ASP A 360 21.96 -15.86 -19.32
CA ASP A 360 20.67 -15.56 -19.95
C ASP A 360 19.58 -15.19 -18.92
N THR A 361 19.58 -15.80 -17.73
CA THR A 361 18.67 -15.40 -16.63
C THR A 361 18.99 -14.03 -16.07
N THR A 362 20.27 -13.66 -16.05
CA THR A 362 20.74 -12.35 -15.57
C THR A 362 20.33 -11.24 -16.53
N MET A 363 20.49 -11.45 -17.84
CA MET A 363 20.08 -10.47 -18.86
C MET A 363 18.56 -10.35 -19.01
N SER A 364 17.79 -11.37 -18.62
CA SER A 364 16.32 -11.37 -18.70
C SER A 364 15.61 -10.94 -17.41
N ALA A 365 16.34 -10.37 -16.43
CA ALA A 365 15.80 -9.95 -15.14
C ALA A 365 14.98 -11.07 -14.44
N GLY A 366 15.44 -12.32 -14.53
CA GLY A 366 14.79 -13.47 -13.89
C GLY A 366 13.60 -14.07 -14.62
N ALA A 367 13.16 -13.52 -15.76
CA ALA A 367 12.06 -14.07 -16.56
C ALA A 367 12.31 -15.50 -17.07
N ARG A 368 13.57 -15.95 -17.07
CA ARG A 368 13.98 -17.30 -17.50
C ARG A 368 14.53 -18.19 -16.39
N ALA A 369 14.29 -17.88 -15.11
CA ALA A 369 14.81 -18.65 -13.97
C ALA A 369 14.53 -20.17 -14.02
N VAL A 370 13.41 -20.58 -14.64
CA VAL A 370 13.03 -22.00 -14.83
C VAL A 370 14.08 -22.78 -15.66
N GLN A 371 14.86 -22.11 -16.52
CA GLN A 371 15.86 -22.75 -17.38
C GLN A 371 17.07 -23.29 -16.60
N ILE A 372 17.37 -22.72 -15.42
CA ILE A 372 18.44 -23.21 -14.53
C ILE A 372 18.14 -24.65 -14.06
N GLY A 373 16.86 -24.95 -13.78
CA GLY A 373 16.42 -26.28 -13.35
C GLY A 373 16.52 -27.36 -14.43
N LEU A 374 16.43 -27.00 -15.71
CA LEU A 374 16.58 -27.95 -16.82
C LEU A 374 18.06 -28.24 -17.16
N ALA A 375 18.96 -27.27 -17.00
CA ALA A 375 20.39 -27.48 -17.24
C ALA A 375 21.02 -28.45 -16.20
N ALA A 376 20.47 -28.51 -14.98
CA ALA A 376 20.87 -29.47 -13.95
C ALA A 376 20.51 -30.94 -14.30
N ALA A 377 19.58 -31.18 -15.24
CA ALA A 377 19.16 -32.53 -15.64
C ALA A 377 20.11 -33.21 -16.67
N GLY A 378 21.10 -32.48 -17.20
CA GLY A 378 22.04 -32.96 -18.21
C GLY A 378 23.24 -33.77 -17.69
N ILE A 379 23.21 -34.27 -16.44
CA ILE A 379 24.33 -35.03 -15.83
C ILE A 379 24.26 -36.53 -16.14
N VAL A 380 23.84 -36.92 -17.35
CA VAL A 380 23.81 -38.33 -17.74
C VAL A 380 24.63 -38.57 -19.01
N ALA A 381 25.73 -39.30 -18.80
CA ALA A 381 26.59 -40.01 -19.76
C ALA A 381 27.69 -39.22 -20.48
N ALA A 382 28.94 -39.48 -20.08
CA ALA A 382 30.06 -39.65 -21.01
C ALA A 382 31.08 -40.64 -20.42
N ALA A 383 30.87 -41.93 -20.68
CA ALA A 383 31.77 -43.02 -20.33
C ALA A 383 32.14 -43.80 -21.60
N VAL A 384 33.17 -43.37 -22.34
CA VAL A 384 33.93 -44.16 -23.35
C VAL A 384 35.27 -43.41 -23.58
N GLY A 385 36.48 -43.98 -23.60
CA GLY A 385 36.94 -45.37 -23.52
C GLY A 385 38.46 -45.42 -23.29
N ALA A 386 38.98 -46.64 -23.21
CA ALA A 386 40.33 -46.97 -22.76
C ALA A 386 41.45 -46.74 -23.79
N GLY A 387 42.65 -46.42 -23.29
CA GLY A 387 43.90 -47.03 -23.77
C GLY A 387 44.93 -46.14 -24.48
N LEU A 388 45.67 -45.28 -23.78
CA LEU A 388 47.03 -44.83 -24.15
C LEU A 388 47.80 -44.31 -22.91
N SER A 389 48.55 -45.18 -22.22
CA SER A 389 49.19 -44.92 -20.91
C SER A 389 50.39 -43.95 -20.88
N VAL A 390 50.64 -43.18 -21.95
CA VAL A 390 51.68 -42.12 -21.97
C VAL A 390 51.15 -40.77 -22.46
N VAL A 391 50.05 -40.75 -23.23
CA VAL A 391 49.39 -39.52 -23.70
C VAL A 391 48.36 -39.01 -22.67
N THR A 392 47.91 -39.89 -21.76
CA THR A 392 46.85 -39.59 -20.78
C THR A 392 47.30 -38.73 -19.59
N THR A 393 48.58 -38.76 -19.20
CA THR A 393 49.08 -37.96 -18.06
C THR A 393 49.07 -36.47 -18.38
N GLY A 394 49.61 -36.08 -19.55
CA GLY A 394 49.60 -34.68 -20.00
C GLY A 394 48.20 -34.11 -20.19
N LEU A 395 47.26 -34.92 -20.71
CA LEU A 395 45.85 -34.55 -20.84
C LEU A 395 45.13 -34.46 -19.48
N ALA A 396 45.44 -35.36 -18.53
CA ALA A 396 44.86 -35.33 -17.19
C ALA A 396 45.35 -34.13 -16.37
N THR A 397 46.65 -33.80 -16.45
CA THR A 397 47.22 -32.60 -15.83
C THR A 397 46.65 -31.32 -16.46
N ALA A 398 46.49 -31.26 -17.78
CA ALA A 398 45.85 -30.12 -18.45
C ALA A 398 44.38 -29.95 -18.02
N ALA A 399 43.62 -31.06 -17.94
CA ALA A 399 42.23 -31.04 -17.46
C ALA A 399 42.12 -30.61 -15.99
N LEU A 400 43.07 -31.01 -15.14
CA LEU A 400 43.12 -30.56 -13.75
C LEU A 400 43.40 -29.05 -13.64
N ILE A 401 44.33 -28.54 -14.44
CA ILE A 401 44.63 -27.10 -14.50
C ILE A 401 43.40 -26.32 -14.96
N GLU A 402 42.73 -26.76 -16.03
CA GLU A 402 41.48 -26.12 -16.50
C GLU A 402 40.39 -26.17 -15.41
N ALA A 403 40.18 -27.31 -14.76
CA ALA A 403 39.18 -27.45 -13.69
C ALA A 403 39.47 -26.52 -12.49
N LYS A 404 40.74 -26.43 -12.07
CA LYS A 404 41.17 -25.52 -10.99
C LYS A 404 40.97 -24.05 -11.37
N GLN A 405 41.29 -23.69 -12.60
CA GLN A 405 41.11 -22.33 -13.11
C GLN A 405 39.62 -21.97 -13.18
N VAL A 406 38.78 -22.84 -13.75
CA VAL A 406 37.32 -22.62 -13.83
C VAL A 406 36.69 -22.51 -12.44
N HIS A 407 37.06 -23.38 -11.49
CA HIS A 407 36.58 -23.29 -10.12
C HIS A 407 37.01 -21.98 -9.45
N SER A 408 38.28 -21.57 -9.58
CA SER A 408 38.81 -20.33 -9.00
C SER A 408 38.14 -19.09 -9.59
N ASP A 409 38.04 -19.03 -10.92
CA ASP A 409 37.41 -17.91 -11.63
C ASP A 409 35.91 -17.78 -11.29
N PHE A 410 35.23 -18.91 -11.06
CA PHE A 410 33.84 -18.90 -10.62
C PHE A 410 33.70 -18.53 -9.13
N ALA A 411 34.52 -19.12 -8.26
CA ALA A 411 34.51 -18.87 -6.82
C ALA A 411 34.85 -17.41 -6.47
N THR A 412 35.70 -16.73 -7.24
CA THR A 412 35.96 -15.29 -7.02
C THR A 412 34.74 -14.42 -7.30
N ARG A 413 33.81 -14.87 -8.14
CA ARG A 413 32.59 -14.11 -8.52
C ARG A 413 31.41 -14.31 -7.56
N THR A 414 31.37 -15.38 -6.77
CA THR A 414 30.24 -15.65 -5.86
C THR A 414 30.07 -14.59 -4.76
N THR A 415 31.13 -13.91 -4.32
CA THR A 415 31.02 -12.77 -3.38
C THR A 415 30.26 -11.59 -3.99
N ALA A 416 30.53 -11.27 -5.26
CA ALA A 416 29.83 -10.21 -5.99
C ALA A 416 28.34 -10.55 -6.19
N MET A 417 28.01 -11.84 -6.29
CA MET A 417 26.63 -12.31 -6.42
C MET A 417 25.85 -12.16 -5.10
N THR A 418 26.46 -12.47 -3.97
CA THR A 418 25.85 -12.17 -2.65
C THR A 418 25.64 -10.67 -2.46
N GLU A 419 26.60 -9.83 -2.87
CA GLU A 419 26.45 -8.37 -2.81
C GLU A 419 25.34 -7.85 -3.73
N LEU A 420 25.19 -8.43 -4.93
CA LEU A 420 24.11 -8.12 -5.84
C LEU A 420 22.74 -8.53 -5.25
N ALA A 421 22.62 -9.73 -4.67
CA ALA A 421 21.38 -10.19 -4.05
C ALA A 421 20.95 -9.28 -2.88
N ILE A 422 21.91 -8.90 -2.02
CA ILE A 422 21.68 -7.91 -0.95
C ILE A 422 21.27 -6.56 -1.54
N SER A 423 21.96 -6.09 -2.59
CA SER A 423 21.64 -4.82 -3.25
C SER A 423 20.24 -4.83 -3.87
N ILE A 424 19.82 -5.92 -4.50
CA ILE A 424 18.48 -6.07 -5.08
C ILE A 424 17.44 -5.96 -3.96
N ASN A 425 17.59 -6.73 -2.87
CA ASN A 425 16.65 -6.69 -1.74
C ASN A 425 16.56 -5.30 -1.08
N ASN A 426 17.70 -4.59 -0.99
CA ASN A 426 17.71 -3.23 -0.45
C ASN A 426 17.04 -2.22 -1.40
N ASN A 427 17.24 -2.36 -2.70
CA ASN A 427 16.63 -1.47 -3.69
C ASN A 427 15.12 -1.71 -3.81
N THR A 428 14.66 -2.95 -3.70
CA THR A 428 13.22 -3.27 -3.67
C THR A 428 12.56 -2.71 -2.41
N LEU A 429 13.20 -2.83 -1.24
CA LEU A 429 12.71 -2.20 0.00
C LEU A 429 12.61 -0.68 -0.10
N LYS A 430 13.57 -0.04 -0.78
CA LYS A 430 13.51 1.39 -1.05
C LYS A 430 12.36 1.73 -2.00
N ALA A 431 12.19 0.96 -3.08
CA ALA A 431 11.10 1.15 -4.03
C ALA A 431 9.74 1.10 -3.34
N ASP A 432 9.52 0.13 -2.46
CA ASP A 432 8.29 0.04 -1.66
C ASP A 432 8.09 1.29 -0.78
N ALA A 433 9.15 1.79 -0.15
CA ALA A 433 9.08 2.97 0.71
C ALA A 433 8.79 4.27 -0.06
N ILE A 434 9.18 4.34 -1.34
CA ILE A 434 8.83 5.46 -2.23
C ILE A 434 7.52 5.21 -3.01
N GLY A 435 6.85 4.07 -2.79
CA GLY A 435 5.55 3.74 -3.39
C GLY A 435 5.61 3.23 -4.83
N TYR A 436 6.69 2.53 -5.21
CA TYR A 436 6.93 2.00 -6.57
C TYR A 436 6.95 0.48 -6.65
#